data_AF-D9SLG6-F1
#
_entry.id   AF-D9SLG6-F1
#
_cell.length_a   1.000
_cell.length_b   1.000
_cell.length_c   1.000
_cell.angle_alpha   90.00
_cell.angle_beta   90.00
_cell.angle_gamma   90.00
#
_symmetry.space_group_name_H-M   'P 1'
#
loop_
_entity.id
_entity.type
_entity.pdbx_description
1 polymer ?
#
loop_
_entity_poly.entity_id
_entity_poly.type
_entity_poly.pdbx_seq_one_letter_code
_entity_poly.pdbx_strand_id
1 'polypeptide(L)'
;MTTAARFVGCSSWEFQRIFSFLSHMSLGEYIRKRKLTFAAYDLQDNGLKVIDIALKYGYESPAAFSRAFSKLYGISPSSARDSYMDLNAHPRLTFEFVEKERLIKMSKFSERGYVVRENGAVYFTKDMDKTVKWFEDVLGWYGDVVARDSDGNGGYGCVFDYPSEVAIAHLIPFRGFHLFTGEPIKGVAGFLMIDGIDALHKLVKENGWNQISDIVP
;
A
#
# COMPACT_ATOMS: atom_id res chain seq x y z
N MET A 1 12.45 -8.49 -13.75
CA MET A 1 12.13 -7.39 -12.82
C MET A 1 11.67 -6.15 -13.58
N THR A 2 12.43 -5.72 -14.59
CA THR A 2 12.18 -4.53 -15.42
C THR A 2 10.84 -4.56 -16.18
N THR A 3 10.35 -5.73 -16.58
CA THR A 3 9.08 -5.86 -17.32
C THR A 3 7.88 -5.45 -16.48
N ALA A 4 7.78 -5.91 -15.23
CA ALA A 4 6.66 -5.58 -14.35
C ALA A 4 6.62 -4.09 -13.99
N ALA A 5 7.79 -3.51 -13.68
CA ALA A 5 7.93 -2.08 -13.39
C ALA A 5 7.48 -1.20 -14.58
N ARG A 6 7.87 -1.59 -15.81
CA ARG A 6 7.45 -0.91 -17.05
C ARG A 6 5.94 -0.97 -17.27
N PHE A 7 5.29 -2.09 -16.98
CA PHE A 7 3.83 -2.21 -17.10
C PHE A 7 3.07 -1.30 -16.13
N VAL A 8 3.63 -1.04 -14.95
CA VAL A 8 3.01 -0.21 -13.91
C VAL A 8 3.44 1.26 -14.01
N GLY A 9 4.36 1.60 -14.92
CA GLY A 9 4.83 2.97 -15.11
C GLY A 9 5.75 3.48 -14.00
N CYS A 10 6.39 2.57 -13.24
CA CYS A 10 7.30 2.92 -12.16
C CYS A 10 8.70 2.33 -12.37
N SER A 11 9.67 2.78 -11.59
CA SER A 11 11.00 2.20 -11.54
C SER A 11 10.99 0.81 -10.90
N SER A 12 12.02 0.01 -11.18
CA SER A 12 12.15 -1.33 -10.58
C SER A 12 12.31 -1.29 -9.07
N TRP A 13 12.83 -0.19 -8.52
CA TRP A 13 13.00 0.00 -7.08
C TRP A 13 11.66 0.29 -6.40
N GLU A 14 10.87 1.24 -6.93
CA GLU A 14 9.53 1.56 -6.43
C GLU A 14 8.63 0.32 -6.45
N PHE A 15 8.63 -0.43 -7.57
CA PHE A 15 7.86 -1.66 -7.68
C PHE A 15 8.20 -2.67 -6.58
N GLN A 16 9.49 -2.87 -6.29
CA GLN A 16 9.92 -3.82 -5.26
C GLN A 16 9.53 -3.36 -3.85
N ARG A 17 9.60 -2.06 -3.57
CA ARG A 17 9.15 -1.47 -2.31
C ARG A 17 7.66 -1.66 -2.11
N ILE A 18 6.84 -1.23 -3.09
CA ILE A 18 5.38 -1.38 -3.05
C ILE A 18 5.00 -2.86 -2.87
N PHE A 19 5.60 -3.75 -3.65
CA PHE A 19 5.35 -5.19 -3.54
C PHE A 19 5.65 -5.71 -2.13
N SER A 20 6.81 -5.34 -1.57
CA SER A 20 7.24 -5.83 -0.26
C SER A 20 6.37 -5.28 0.86
N PHE A 21 5.95 -4.02 0.74
CA PHE A 21 5.02 -3.39 1.66
C PHE A 21 3.66 -4.10 1.66
N LEU A 22 3.08 -4.35 0.48
CA LEU A 22 1.74 -4.96 0.36
C LEU A 22 1.70 -6.46 0.65
N SER A 23 2.76 -7.20 0.32
CA SER A 23 2.81 -8.67 0.48
C SER A 23 3.55 -9.15 1.72
N HIS A 24 4.17 -8.23 2.46
CA HIS A 24 5.07 -8.52 3.60
C HIS A 24 6.22 -9.49 3.26
N MET A 25 6.58 -9.60 1.98
CA MET A 25 7.70 -10.43 1.51
C MET A 25 8.38 -9.78 0.31
N SER A 26 9.68 -10.04 0.14
CA SER A 26 10.37 -9.51 -1.04
C SER A 26 9.83 -10.15 -2.34
N LEU A 27 9.86 -9.40 -3.43
CA LEU A 27 9.49 -9.92 -4.75
C LEU A 27 10.32 -11.14 -5.15
N GLY A 28 11.62 -11.12 -4.85
CA GLY A 28 12.52 -12.24 -5.13
C GLY A 28 12.18 -13.50 -4.33
N GLU A 29 11.80 -13.34 -3.07
CA GLU A 29 11.31 -14.43 -2.23
C GLU A 29 9.99 -14.99 -2.75
N TYR A 30 9.04 -14.12 -3.10
CA TYR A 30 7.78 -14.53 -3.70
C TYR A 30 7.99 -15.36 -4.97
N ILE A 31 8.78 -14.87 -5.92
CA ILE A 31 9.09 -15.58 -7.16
C ILE A 31 9.73 -16.94 -6.86
N ARG A 32 10.66 -16.99 -5.90
CA ARG A 32 11.33 -18.24 -5.50
C ARG A 32 10.35 -19.25 -4.91
N LYS A 33 9.48 -18.81 -4.00
CA LYS A 33 8.42 -19.64 -3.38
C LYS A 33 7.45 -20.18 -4.44
N ARG A 34 7.03 -19.34 -5.40
CA ARG A 34 6.21 -19.76 -6.54
C ARG A 34 6.90 -20.83 -7.38
N LYS A 35 8.16 -20.60 -7.77
CA LYS A 35 8.95 -21.56 -8.55
C LYS A 35 9.12 -22.89 -7.83
N LEU A 36 9.45 -22.87 -6.53
CA LEU A 36 9.60 -24.07 -5.72
C LEU A 36 8.27 -24.83 -5.54
N THR A 37 7.14 -24.12 -5.49
CA THR A 37 5.80 -24.75 -5.49
C THR A 37 5.56 -25.53 -6.78
N PHE A 38 5.82 -24.92 -7.94
CA PHE A 38 5.70 -25.64 -9.21
C PHE A 38 6.73 -26.77 -9.35
N ALA A 39 7.95 -26.58 -8.85
CA ALA A 39 8.95 -27.64 -8.81
C ALA A 39 8.51 -28.83 -7.94
N ALA A 40 7.83 -28.57 -6.83
CA ALA A 40 7.29 -29.61 -5.96
C ALA A 40 6.19 -30.42 -6.66
N TYR A 41 5.32 -29.77 -7.45
CA TYR A 41 4.37 -30.47 -8.31
C TYR A 41 5.06 -31.31 -9.38
N ASP A 42 6.06 -30.77 -10.08
CA ASP A 42 6.82 -31.54 -11.08
C ASP A 42 7.61 -32.71 -10.46
N LEU A 43 7.99 -32.64 -9.18
CA LEU A 43 8.68 -33.74 -8.50
C LEU A 43 7.77 -34.94 -8.23
N GLN A 44 6.45 -34.74 -8.18
CA GLN A 44 5.46 -35.83 -8.09
C GLN A 44 5.32 -36.60 -9.41
N ASP A 45 5.75 -36.00 -10.53
CA ASP A 45 5.86 -36.70 -11.80
C ASP A 45 7.17 -37.53 -11.83
N ASN A 46 7.03 -38.85 -11.72
CA ASN A 46 8.13 -39.80 -11.72
C ASN A 46 8.97 -39.81 -13.02
N GLY A 47 8.50 -39.15 -14.09
CA GLY A 47 9.22 -39.07 -15.37
C GLY A 47 10.37 -38.06 -15.41
N LEU A 48 10.42 -37.08 -14.51
CA LEU A 48 11.39 -35.98 -14.57
C LEU A 48 12.59 -36.22 -13.63
N LYS A 49 13.82 -35.93 -14.07
CA LYS A 49 14.99 -35.97 -13.17
C LYS A 49 15.06 -34.68 -12.34
N VAL A 50 15.52 -34.80 -11.09
CA VAL A 50 15.69 -33.64 -10.17
C VAL A 50 16.57 -32.54 -10.77
N ILE A 51 17.60 -32.91 -11.55
CA ILE A 51 18.45 -31.95 -12.26
C ILE A 51 17.70 -31.17 -13.33
N ASP A 52 16.84 -31.83 -14.10
CA ASP A 52 16.05 -31.20 -15.16
C ASP A 52 15.03 -30.23 -14.55
N ILE A 53 14.41 -30.61 -13.43
CA ILE A 53 13.50 -29.75 -12.66
C ILE A 53 14.27 -28.53 -12.12
N ALA A 54 15.45 -28.71 -11.52
CA ALA A 54 16.27 -27.62 -11.01
C ALA A 54 16.58 -26.58 -12.11
N LEU A 55 17.01 -27.06 -13.28
CA LEU A 55 17.31 -26.22 -14.44
C LEU A 55 16.05 -25.53 -14.98
N LYS A 56 14.91 -26.25 -15.10
CA LYS A 56 13.61 -25.70 -15.53
C LYS A 56 13.18 -24.49 -14.69
N TYR A 57 13.42 -24.52 -13.38
CA TYR A 57 13.06 -23.42 -12.48
C TYR A 57 14.18 -22.37 -12.29
N GLY A 58 15.28 -22.49 -13.05
CA GLY A 58 16.34 -21.49 -13.13
C GLY A 58 17.36 -21.55 -12.00
N TYR A 59 17.61 -22.73 -11.45
CA TYR A 59 18.74 -22.96 -10.56
C TYR A 59 19.94 -23.44 -11.37
N GLU A 60 21.12 -22.85 -11.11
CA GLU A 60 22.36 -23.19 -11.81
C GLU A 60 22.92 -24.57 -11.44
N SER A 61 22.50 -25.13 -10.30
CA SER A 61 22.90 -26.48 -9.89
C SER A 61 21.80 -27.19 -9.08
N PRO A 62 21.76 -28.54 -9.14
CA PRO A 62 20.90 -29.34 -8.27
C PRO A 62 21.13 -29.09 -6.79
N ALA A 63 22.38 -28.82 -6.38
CA ALA A 63 22.71 -28.53 -4.99
C ALA A 63 22.07 -27.21 -4.51
N ALA A 64 22.09 -26.16 -5.34
CA ALA A 64 21.43 -24.90 -5.02
C ALA A 64 19.90 -25.06 -4.94
N PHE A 65 19.32 -25.85 -5.85
CA PHE A 65 17.90 -26.21 -5.82
C PHE A 65 17.54 -26.98 -4.53
N SER A 66 18.25 -28.07 -4.23
CA SER A 66 17.99 -28.89 -3.04
C SER A 66 18.07 -28.08 -1.75
N ARG A 67 19.07 -27.21 -1.60
CA ARG A 67 19.17 -26.31 -0.43
C ARG A 67 17.97 -25.37 -0.32
N ALA A 68 17.53 -24.76 -1.42
CA ALA A 68 16.39 -23.86 -1.43
C ALA A 68 15.06 -24.59 -1.17
N PHE A 69 14.90 -25.78 -1.75
CA PHE A 69 13.74 -26.63 -1.58
C PHE A 69 13.62 -27.13 -0.14
N SER A 70 14.69 -27.68 0.42
CA SER A 70 14.73 -28.11 1.83
C SER A 70 14.50 -26.96 2.80
N LYS A 71 15.00 -25.76 2.50
CA LYS A 71 14.71 -24.59 3.32
C LYS A 71 13.22 -24.23 3.35
N LEU A 72 12.49 -24.47 2.24
CA LEU A 72 11.08 -24.14 2.13
C LEU A 72 10.15 -25.23 2.69
N TYR A 73 10.41 -26.49 2.33
CA TYR A 73 9.53 -27.63 2.63
C TYR A 73 10.03 -28.52 3.78
N GLY A 74 11.22 -28.26 4.32
CA GLY A 74 11.81 -29.04 5.41
C GLY A 74 12.38 -30.40 5.01
N ILE A 75 12.25 -30.81 3.74
CA ILE A 75 12.73 -32.11 3.24
C ILE A 75 13.51 -32.01 1.93
N SER A 76 14.18 -33.09 1.53
CA SER A 76 14.92 -33.12 0.25
C SER A 76 13.98 -33.29 -0.96
N PRO A 77 14.35 -32.80 -2.16
CA PRO A 77 13.58 -33.06 -3.38
C PRO A 77 13.35 -34.54 -3.69
N SER A 78 14.32 -35.40 -3.39
CA SER A 78 14.18 -36.85 -3.55
C SER A 78 13.15 -37.43 -2.59
N SER A 79 13.16 -37.02 -1.32
CA SER A 79 12.14 -37.44 -0.35
C SER A 79 10.75 -36.95 -0.72
N ALA A 80 10.66 -35.75 -1.31
CA ALA A 80 9.41 -35.18 -1.77
C ALA A 80 8.76 -35.98 -2.91
N ARG A 81 9.53 -36.72 -3.70
CA ARG A 81 9.03 -37.60 -4.76
C ARG A 81 8.32 -38.83 -4.21
N ASP A 82 8.89 -39.43 -3.17
CA ASP A 82 8.43 -40.71 -2.62
C ASP A 82 7.30 -40.55 -1.59
N SER A 83 6.92 -39.31 -1.27
CA SER A 83 5.89 -38.99 -0.28
C SER A 83 4.79 -38.13 -0.88
N TYR A 84 3.54 -38.52 -0.64
CA TYR A 84 2.38 -37.65 -0.90
C TYR A 84 2.43 -36.52 0.13
N MET A 85 2.92 -35.35 -0.30
CA MET A 85 3.16 -34.23 0.60
C MET A 85 1.99 -33.25 0.56
N ASP A 86 1.55 -32.83 1.75
CA ASP A 86 0.71 -31.64 1.89
C ASP A 86 1.61 -30.41 1.71
N LEU A 87 1.87 -30.09 0.45
CA LEU A 87 2.70 -28.96 0.07
C LEU A 87 1.93 -27.69 0.40
N ASN A 88 2.44 -26.90 1.35
CA ASN A 88 2.01 -25.51 1.52
C ASN A 88 2.28 -24.75 0.22
N ALA A 89 1.28 -24.72 -0.66
CA ALA A 89 1.36 -24.06 -1.93
C ALA A 89 1.43 -22.56 -1.71
N HIS A 90 2.31 -21.88 -2.43
CA HIS A 90 2.31 -20.43 -2.48
C HIS A 90 1.45 -19.98 -3.67
N PRO A 91 0.21 -19.54 -3.45
CA PRO A 91 -0.69 -19.18 -4.55
C PRO A 91 -0.22 -17.91 -5.27
N ARG A 92 -0.87 -17.64 -6.41
CA ARG A 92 -0.76 -16.33 -7.05
C ARG A 92 -1.29 -15.27 -6.09
N LEU A 93 -0.53 -14.20 -5.86
CA LEU A 93 -1.03 -13.05 -5.12
C LEU A 93 -1.97 -12.30 -6.04
N THR A 94 -3.18 -12.06 -5.55
CA THR A 94 -4.17 -11.18 -6.16
C THR A 94 -4.36 -10.00 -5.22
N PHE A 95 -4.12 -8.80 -5.74
CA PHE A 95 -4.48 -7.58 -5.04
C PHE A 95 -5.85 -7.16 -5.59
N GLU A 96 -6.92 -7.54 -4.91
CA GLU A 96 -8.26 -7.07 -5.25
C GLU A 96 -8.45 -5.69 -4.64
N PHE A 97 -8.34 -4.65 -5.47
CA PHE A 97 -8.71 -3.30 -5.07
C PHE A 97 -10.18 -3.09 -5.42
N VAL A 98 -11.03 -3.09 -4.40
CA VAL A 98 -12.47 -2.81 -4.56
C VAL A 98 -12.64 -1.31 -4.81
N GLU A 99 -12.49 -0.92 -6.08
CA GLU A 99 -13.16 0.17 -6.79
C GLU A 99 -13.70 1.33 -5.91
N LYS A 100 -12.78 2.06 -5.25
CA LYS A 100 -13.09 3.17 -4.34
C LYS A 100 -13.92 4.27 -5.03
N GLU A 101 -13.63 4.57 -6.30
CA GLU A 101 -14.39 5.57 -7.07
C GLU A 101 -15.83 5.17 -7.38
N ARG A 102 -16.08 3.87 -7.62
CA ARG A 102 -17.42 3.35 -7.88
C ARG A 102 -18.26 3.34 -6.61
N LEU A 103 -17.66 2.97 -5.48
CA LEU A 103 -18.29 3.06 -4.15
C LEU A 103 -18.58 4.50 -3.74
N ILE A 104 -17.68 5.44 -4.05
CA ILE A 104 -17.87 6.89 -3.82
C ILE A 104 -19.10 7.39 -4.58
N LYS A 105 -19.24 7.05 -5.88
CA LYS A 105 -20.37 7.47 -6.71
C LYS A 105 -21.70 6.84 -6.27
N MET A 106 -21.67 5.68 -5.63
CA MET A 106 -22.84 4.99 -5.07
C MET A 106 -23.09 5.28 -3.57
N SER A 107 -22.38 6.23 -2.98
CA SER A 107 -22.53 6.53 -1.56
C SER A 107 -23.77 7.37 -1.28
N LYS A 108 -24.41 7.14 -0.12
CA LYS A 108 -25.49 8.00 0.42
C LYS A 108 -25.14 9.50 0.53
N PHE A 109 -23.86 9.87 0.39
CA PHE A 109 -23.42 11.25 0.36
C PHE A 109 -23.57 11.86 -1.05
N SER A 110 -23.21 11.12 -2.10
CA SER A 110 -23.33 11.62 -3.48
C SER A 110 -24.78 11.93 -3.84
N GLU A 111 -25.73 11.13 -3.35
CA GLU A 111 -27.18 11.39 -3.45
C GLU A 111 -27.62 12.71 -2.79
N ARG A 112 -26.85 13.21 -1.81
CA ARG A 112 -27.08 14.49 -1.13
C ARG A 112 -26.33 15.66 -1.76
N GLY A 113 -25.69 15.44 -2.91
CA GLY A 113 -24.96 16.47 -3.66
C GLY A 113 -23.54 16.76 -3.18
N TYR A 114 -22.97 15.93 -2.28
CA TYR A 114 -21.58 16.07 -1.83
C TYR A 114 -20.84 14.74 -1.72
N VAL A 115 -19.52 14.76 -1.78
CA VAL A 115 -18.69 13.56 -1.65
C VAL A 115 -17.56 13.82 -0.66
N VAL A 116 -17.40 12.91 0.31
CA VAL A 116 -16.21 12.92 1.18
C VAL A 116 -15.04 12.31 0.41
N ARG A 117 -14.02 13.13 0.13
CA ARG A 117 -12.80 12.72 -0.57
C ARG A 117 -11.77 12.14 0.38
N GLU A 118 -11.54 12.83 1.48
CA GLU A 118 -10.58 12.44 2.51
C GLU A 118 -11.15 12.74 3.89
N ASN A 119 -10.75 11.93 4.86
CA ASN A 119 -10.92 12.24 6.26
C ASN A 119 -9.73 11.67 7.06
N GLY A 120 -9.43 12.28 8.20
CA GLY A 120 -8.32 11.82 9.01
C GLY A 120 -8.09 12.64 10.26
N ALA A 121 -7.19 12.16 11.10
CA ALA A 121 -6.77 12.88 12.30
C ALA A 121 -5.92 14.10 11.92
N VAL A 122 -5.99 15.15 12.74
CA VAL A 122 -5.29 16.42 12.54
C VAL A 122 -4.18 16.60 13.55
N TYR A 123 -3.05 17.13 13.10
CA TYR A 123 -1.94 17.58 13.92
C TYR A 123 -1.60 19.04 13.57
N PHE A 124 -1.54 19.91 14.58
CA PHE A 124 -1.20 21.31 14.39
C PHE A 124 0.30 21.53 14.61
N THR A 125 0.92 22.33 13.76
CA THR A 125 2.35 22.64 13.85
C THR A 125 2.68 24.10 13.55
N LYS A 126 3.72 24.63 14.18
CA LYS A 126 4.25 25.97 13.90
C LYS A 126 5.16 26.03 12.67
N ASP A 127 5.78 24.90 12.34
CA ASP A 127 6.76 24.79 11.28
C ASP A 127 6.58 23.42 10.62
N MET A 128 5.84 23.43 9.51
CA MET A 128 5.43 22.21 8.82
C MET A 128 6.63 21.47 8.25
N ASP A 129 7.59 22.18 7.66
CA ASP A 129 8.78 21.58 7.06
C ASP A 129 9.64 20.90 8.13
N LYS A 130 9.86 21.54 9.28
CA LYS A 130 10.56 20.89 10.41
C LYS A 130 9.79 19.68 10.95
N THR A 131 8.47 19.75 10.96
CA THR A 131 7.63 18.66 11.46
C THR A 131 7.68 17.46 10.53
N VAL A 132 7.46 17.65 9.24
CA VAL A 132 7.60 16.61 8.22
C VAL A 132 8.98 15.98 8.31
N LYS A 133 10.03 16.81 8.35
CA LYS A 133 11.41 16.32 8.47
C LYS A 133 11.62 15.50 9.75
N TRP A 134 11.02 15.88 10.87
CA TRP A 134 11.09 15.09 12.10
C TRP A 134 10.43 13.71 11.91
N PHE A 135 9.27 13.63 11.28
CA PHE A 135 8.60 12.34 11.01
C PHE A 135 9.44 11.45 10.10
N GLU A 136 10.06 12.03 9.07
CA GLU A 136 10.97 11.33 8.17
C GLU A 136 12.23 10.82 8.90
N ASP A 137 12.92 11.71 9.62
CA ASP A 137 14.20 11.41 10.26
C ASP A 137 14.04 10.47 11.48
N VAL A 138 12.93 10.60 12.22
CA VAL A 138 12.74 9.89 13.51
C VAL A 138 11.90 8.63 13.36
N LEU A 139 10.80 8.69 12.61
CA LEU A 139 9.88 7.57 12.48
C LEU A 139 10.07 6.81 11.15
N GLY A 140 10.87 7.33 10.22
CA GLY A 140 10.97 6.76 8.87
C GLY A 140 9.66 6.86 8.09
N TRP A 141 8.79 7.79 8.49
CA TRP A 141 7.53 8.08 7.81
C TRP A 141 7.81 8.93 6.58
N TYR A 142 6.78 9.14 5.77
CA TYR A 142 6.81 9.97 4.58
C TYR A 142 5.94 11.19 4.85
N GLY A 143 6.29 12.34 4.29
CA GLY A 143 5.45 13.52 4.37
C GLY A 143 5.37 14.27 3.05
N ASP A 144 4.28 15.02 2.91
CA ASP A 144 4.05 15.90 1.77
C ASP A 144 3.44 17.23 2.26
N VAL A 145 4.00 18.34 1.78
CA VAL A 145 3.49 19.68 2.05
C VAL A 145 2.69 20.11 0.81
N VAL A 146 1.38 19.93 0.90
CA VAL A 146 0.44 20.02 -0.21
C VAL A 146 0.13 21.47 -0.57
N ALA A 147 0.02 22.35 0.43
CA ALA A 147 -0.27 23.76 0.21
C ALA A 147 0.73 24.64 0.96
N ARG A 148 1.18 25.70 0.30
CA ARG A 148 2.06 26.72 0.85
C ARG A 148 1.44 28.10 0.70
N ASP A 149 1.72 28.98 1.65
CA ASP A 149 1.37 30.40 1.56
C ASP A 149 2.30 31.17 0.61
N SER A 150 2.04 32.47 0.43
CA SER A 150 2.85 33.35 -0.43
C SER A 150 4.31 33.48 0.02
N ASP A 151 4.58 33.26 1.30
CA ASP A 151 5.92 33.34 1.90
C ASP A 151 6.65 31.99 1.84
N GLY A 152 6.00 30.96 1.31
CA GLY A 152 6.53 29.60 1.16
C GLY A 152 6.37 28.71 2.38
N ASN A 153 5.70 29.17 3.44
CA ASN A 153 5.43 28.34 4.62
C ASN A 153 4.35 27.32 4.29
N GLY A 154 4.49 26.11 4.82
CA GLY A 154 3.44 25.09 4.70
C GLY A 154 2.15 25.57 5.37
N GLY A 155 1.01 25.43 4.69
CA GLY A 155 -0.33 25.70 5.23
C GLY A 155 -1.14 24.43 5.45
N TYR A 156 -0.96 23.44 4.57
CA TYR A 156 -1.57 22.11 4.68
C TYR A 156 -0.59 21.05 4.17
N GLY A 157 -0.55 19.91 4.85
CA GLY A 157 0.25 18.76 4.47
C GLY A 157 -0.25 17.49 5.12
N CYS A 158 0.49 16.41 4.94
CA CYS A 158 0.22 15.14 5.61
C CYS A 158 1.51 14.37 5.87
N VAL A 159 1.46 13.49 6.86
CA VAL A 159 2.50 12.49 7.14
C VAL A 159 1.85 11.13 7.25
N PHE A 160 2.51 10.10 6.73
CA PHE A 160 1.96 8.75 6.63
C PHE A 160 3.07 7.68 6.68
N ASP A 161 2.71 6.47 7.11
CA ASP A 161 3.68 5.42 7.49
C ASP A 161 3.94 4.40 6.37
N TYR A 162 3.72 4.80 5.12
CA TYR A 162 3.85 3.95 3.94
C TYR A 162 4.47 4.72 2.77
N PRO A 163 5.12 4.02 1.81
CA PRO A 163 5.77 4.67 0.68
C PRO A 163 4.85 5.63 -0.08
N SER A 164 5.31 6.84 -0.43
CA SER A 164 4.53 7.85 -1.17
C SER A 164 3.93 7.31 -2.48
N GLU A 165 4.61 6.36 -3.11
CA GLU A 165 4.14 5.68 -4.32
C GLU A 165 2.84 4.89 -4.08
N VAL A 166 2.64 4.37 -2.86
CA VAL A 166 1.40 3.70 -2.43
C VAL A 166 0.28 4.73 -2.21
N ALA A 167 0.61 5.93 -1.74
CA ALA A 167 -0.33 7.04 -1.58
C ALA A 167 -0.88 7.49 -2.93
N ILE A 168 0.01 7.76 -3.89
CA ILE A 168 -0.32 8.24 -5.25
C ILE A 168 -1.16 7.20 -6.00
N ALA A 169 -0.83 5.92 -5.87
CA ALA A 169 -1.58 4.86 -6.52
C ALA A 169 -2.90 4.50 -5.80
N HIS A 170 -3.23 5.19 -4.69
CA HIS A 170 -4.42 4.95 -3.87
C HIS A 170 -4.65 3.48 -3.49
N LEU A 171 -3.56 2.74 -3.28
CA LEU A 171 -3.61 1.29 -3.06
C LEU A 171 -4.11 0.94 -1.65
N ILE A 172 -3.99 1.86 -0.69
CA ILE A 172 -4.50 1.65 0.67
C ILE A 172 -5.25 2.90 1.17
N PRO A 173 -6.13 2.76 2.18
CA PRO A 173 -6.68 3.89 2.90
C PRO A 173 -5.56 4.74 3.52
N PHE A 174 -5.77 6.06 3.58
CA PHE A 174 -4.83 6.95 4.24
C PHE A 174 -4.62 6.52 5.70
N ARG A 175 -3.35 6.39 6.08
CA ARG A 175 -2.90 5.96 7.41
C ARG A 175 -1.80 6.90 7.88
N GLY A 176 -2.22 7.96 8.56
CA GLY A 176 -1.35 9.06 8.92
C GLY A 176 -2.10 10.19 9.60
N PHE A 177 -1.50 11.37 9.58
CA PHE A 177 -2.08 12.61 10.11
C PHE A 177 -2.04 13.70 9.04
N HIS A 178 -3.08 14.52 9.03
CA HIS A 178 -3.08 15.78 8.29
C HIS A 178 -2.43 16.86 9.14
N LEU A 179 -1.50 17.60 8.55
CA LEU A 179 -0.78 18.70 9.18
C LEU A 179 -1.45 20.02 8.82
N PHE A 180 -1.71 20.84 9.82
CA PHE A 180 -2.19 22.21 9.66
C PHE A 180 -1.28 23.17 10.41
N THR A 181 -1.03 24.33 9.83
CA THR A 181 -0.20 25.34 10.48
C THR A 181 -1.00 26.08 11.55
N GLY A 182 -0.42 26.23 12.74
CA GLY A 182 -1.01 26.95 13.87
C GLY A 182 -0.94 26.21 15.20
N GLU A 183 -1.76 26.66 16.15
CA GLU A 183 -1.91 26.07 17.47
C GLU A 183 -3.12 25.12 17.52
N PRO A 184 -3.10 24.06 18.35
CA PRO A 184 -4.25 23.18 18.53
C PRO A 184 -5.51 23.94 18.95
N ILE A 185 -6.61 23.71 18.22
CA ILE A 185 -7.91 24.28 18.54
C ILE A 185 -8.71 23.27 19.37
N LYS A 186 -9.18 23.70 20.55
CA LYS A 186 -9.99 22.85 21.43
C LYS A 186 -11.24 22.34 20.71
N GLY A 187 -11.42 21.01 20.71
CA GLY A 187 -12.56 20.35 20.08
C GLY A 187 -12.34 19.93 18.62
N VAL A 188 -11.20 20.29 18.01
CA VAL A 188 -10.83 19.80 16.68
C VAL A 188 -10.08 18.48 16.82
N ALA A 189 -10.67 17.40 16.30
CA ALA A 189 -10.10 16.05 16.33
C ALA A 189 -9.84 15.45 14.95
N GLY A 190 -10.32 16.08 13.88
CA GLY A 190 -10.19 15.53 12.54
C GLY A 190 -10.51 16.53 11.43
N PHE A 191 -10.24 16.09 10.21
CA PHE A 191 -10.38 16.83 8.96
C PHE A 191 -11.31 16.05 8.02
N LEU A 192 -12.06 16.77 7.18
CA LEU A 192 -12.81 16.23 6.06
C LEU A 192 -12.57 17.10 4.82
N MET A 193 -12.15 16.49 3.72
CA MET A 193 -12.12 17.10 2.39
C MET A 193 -13.41 16.72 1.65
N ILE A 194 -14.14 17.72 1.17
CA ILE A 194 -15.48 17.54 0.60
C ILE A 194 -15.54 18.16 -0.80
N ASP A 195 -15.98 17.39 -1.78
CA ASP A 195 -16.49 17.94 -3.04
C ASP A 195 -17.96 18.28 -2.90
N GLY A 196 -18.38 19.45 -3.40
CA GLY A 196 -19.75 19.94 -3.22
C GLY A 196 -19.99 20.50 -1.82
N ILE A 197 -19.04 21.29 -1.29
CA ILE A 197 -19.09 21.84 0.06
C ILE A 197 -20.36 22.67 0.32
N ASP A 198 -20.89 23.36 -0.69
CA ASP A 198 -22.16 24.11 -0.60
C ASP A 198 -23.34 23.22 -0.22
N ALA A 199 -23.42 22.01 -0.78
CA ALA A 199 -24.50 21.07 -0.49
C ALA A 199 -24.41 20.55 0.95
N LEU A 200 -23.20 20.24 1.42
CA LEU A 200 -22.98 19.85 2.82
C LEU A 200 -23.30 21.01 3.78
N HIS A 201 -22.84 22.23 3.47
CA HIS A 201 -23.08 23.42 4.30
C HIS A 201 -24.57 23.73 4.46
N LYS A 202 -25.32 23.71 3.35
CA LYS A 202 -26.77 23.84 3.35
C LYS A 202 -27.43 22.78 4.22
N LEU A 203 -27.05 21.51 4.05
CA LEU A 203 -27.60 20.40 4.83
C LEU A 203 -27.34 20.58 6.33
N VAL A 204 -26.14 21.00 6.72
CA VAL A 204 -25.77 21.22 8.13
C VAL A 204 -26.59 22.36 8.74
N LYS A 205 -26.76 23.48 8.02
CA LYS A 205 -27.63 24.59 8.46
C LYS A 205 -29.10 24.17 8.59
N GLU A 206 -29.64 23.43 7.61
CA GLU A 206 -31.03 22.93 7.63
C GLU A 206 -31.30 21.98 8.80
N ASN A 207 -30.27 21.27 9.30
CA ASN A 207 -30.36 20.39 10.47
C ASN A 207 -30.07 21.11 11.80
N GLY A 208 -30.08 22.45 11.83
CA GLY A 208 -30.01 23.26 13.06
C GLY A 208 -28.60 23.45 13.62
N TRP A 209 -27.56 23.09 12.87
CA TRP A 209 -26.16 23.32 13.27
C TRP A 209 -25.73 24.72 12.84
N ASN A 210 -26.02 25.70 13.70
CA ASN A 210 -25.76 27.12 13.42
C ASN A 210 -24.35 27.59 13.84
N GLN A 211 -23.56 26.73 14.49
CA GLN A 211 -22.19 27.04 14.93
C GLN A 211 -21.15 26.60 13.88
N ILE A 212 -21.41 26.90 12.60
CA ILE A 212 -20.50 26.62 11.50
C ILE A 212 -20.09 27.93 10.83
N SER A 213 -18.83 28.02 10.42
CA SER A 213 -18.36 29.16 9.63
C SER A 213 -19.04 29.18 8.25
N ASP A 214 -19.13 30.36 7.64
CA ASP A 214 -19.51 30.47 6.24
C ASP A 214 -18.40 29.93 5.32
N ILE A 215 -18.79 29.48 4.12
CA ILE A 215 -17.85 29.02 3.11
C ILE A 215 -17.02 30.21 2.65
N VAL A 216 -15.71 30.10 2.77
CA VAL A 216 -14.77 31.09 2.27
C VAL A 216 -14.40 30.71 0.83
N PRO A 217 -14.45 31.65 -0.14
CA PRO A 217 -14.07 31.40 -1.53
C PRO A 217 -12.58 31.06 -1.71
#